data_AF-A0A1Q7G105-F1
#
_entry.id   AF-A0A1Q7G105-F1
#
_cell.length_a   1.000
_cell.length_b   1.000
_cell.length_c   1.000
_cell.angle_alpha   90.00
_cell.angle_beta   90.00
_cell.angle_gamma   90.00
#
_symmetry.space_group_name_H-M   'P 1'
#
loop_
_entity.id
_entity.type
_entity.pdbx_description
1 polymer ?
#
loop_
_entity_poly.entity_id
_entity_poly.type
_entity_poly.pdbx_seq_one_letter_code
_entity_poly.pdbx_strand_id
1 'polypeptide(L)'
;MSDDAPKSAFELAMQRLRQKDKEADVDARPLTDAQKAAIAEARQVYKAKTAEREILHQAALRKAGTREEVELLNENLRRDLERLASDRDHKIVEIRGEASP
;
A
#
# COMPACT_ATOMS: atom_id res chain seq x y z
N MET A 1 -27.47 -33.41 -30.60
CA MET A 1 -27.27 -34.54 -29.68
C MET A 1 -26.59 -33.97 -28.45
N SER A 2 -27.28 -33.98 -27.32
CA SER A 2 -26.91 -33.26 -26.11
C SER A 2 -25.83 -34.03 -25.36
N ASP A 3 -24.63 -33.46 -25.25
CA ASP A 3 -23.53 -33.93 -24.39
C ASP A 3 -23.84 -33.62 -22.91
N ASP A 4 -24.91 -34.22 -22.39
CA ASP A 4 -25.31 -34.11 -20.98
C ASP A 4 -24.77 -35.31 -20.17
N ALA A 5 -23.48 -35.60 -20.35
CA ALA A 5 -22.76 -36.57 -19.53
C ALA A 5 -22.31 -35.90 -18.23
N PRO A 6 -22.55 -36.51 -17.04
CA PRO A 6 -22.10 -35.94 -15.78
C PRO A 6 -20.57 -35.87 -15.77
N LYS A 7 -20.04 -34.66 -15.61
CA LYS A 7 -18.60 -34.39 -15.53
C LYS A 7 -17.95 -35.29 -14.49
N SER A 8 -16.81 -35.87 -14.83
CA SER A 8 -16.06 -36.73 -13.92
C SER A 8 -15.54 -35.93 -12.72
N ALA A 9 -15.30 -36.60 -11.59
CA ALA A 9 -14.76 -35.98 -10.38
C ALA A 9 -13.43 -35.22 -10.64
N PHE A 10 -12.64 -35.71 -11.61
CA PHE A 10 -11.40 -35.08 -12.06
C PHE A 10 -11.66 -33.75 -12.78
N GLU A 11 -12.64 -33.69 -13.67
CA GLU A 11 -13.00 -32.46 -14.39
C GLU A 11 -13.57 -31.38 -13.45
N LEU A 12 -14.34 -31.79 -12.44
CA LEU A 12 -14.83 -30.89 -11.39
C LEU A 12 -13.69 -30.35 -10.53
N ALA A 13 -12.70 -31.19 -10.18
CA ALA A 13 -11.51 -30.76 -9.45
C ALA A 13 -10.68 -29.76 -10.28
N MET A 14 -10.47 -30.03 -11.57
CA MET A 14 -9.75 -29.13 -12.48
C MET A 14 -10.50 -27.81 -12.72
N GLN A 15 -11.83 -27.82 -12.76
CA GLN A 15 -12.63 -26.59 -12.85
C GLN A 15 -12.51 -25.74 -11.59
N ARG A 16 -12.57 -26.37 -10.39
CA ARG A 16 -12.38 -25.66 -9.12
C ARG A 16 -10.98 -25.08 -8.99
N LEU A 17 -9.95 -25.79 -9.45
CA LEU A 17 -8.58 -25.30 -9.48
C LEU A 17 -8.45 -24.09 -10.41
N ARG A 18 -8.94 -24.18 -11.64
CA ARG A 18 -8.91 -23.05 -12.60
C ARG A 18 -9.72 -21.85 -12.13
N GLN A 19 -10.82 -22.07 -11.41
CA GLN A 19 -11.62 -21.01 -10.82
C GLN A 19 -10.85 -20.31 -9.69
N LYS A 20 -10.21 -21.08 -8.80
CA LYS A 20 -9.33 -20.53 -7.75
C LYS A 20 -8.12 -19.80 -8.32
N ASP A 21 -7.52 -20.31 -9.39
CA ASP A 21 -6.41 -19.64 -10.06
C ASP A 21 -6.86 -18.33 -10.70
N LYS A 22 -8.06 -18.29 -11.30
CA LYS A 22 -8.66 -17.04 -11.80
C LYS A 22 -9.02 -16.06 -10.71
N GLU A 23 -9.48 -16.55 -9.55
CA GLU A 23 -9.75 -15.73 -8.36
C GLU A 23 -8.46 -15.23 -7.71
N ALA A 24 -7.39 -16.02 -7.72
CA ALA A 24 -6.06 -15.62 -7.26
C ALA A 24 -5.35 -14.66 -8.24
N ASP A 25 -5.61 -14.79 -9.54
CA ASP A 25 -5.11 -13.90 -10.59
C ASP A 25 -5.82 -12.53 -10.58
N VAL A 26 -6.90 -12.37 -9.82
CA VAL A 26 -7.50 -11.05 -9.55
C VAL A 26 -6.52 -10.13 -8.80
N ASP A 27 -5.64 -10.67 -7.96
CA ASP A 27 -4.56 -9.91 -7.31
C ASP A 27 -3.43 -9.51 -8.28
N ALA A 28 -3.40 -10.10 -9.49
CA ALA A 28 -2.42 -9.82 -10.53
C ALA A 28 -3.00 -8.99 -11.71
N ARG A 29 -4.18 -8.37 -11.54
CA ARG A 29 -4.67 -7.41 -12.55
C ARG A 29 -3.65 -6.29 -12.73
N PRO A 30 -3.19 -6.01 -13.96
CA PRO A 30 -2.27 -4.92 -14.20
C PRO A 30 -2.93 -3.60 -13.80
N LEU A 31 -2.18 -2.76 -13.08
CA LEU A 31 -2.66 -1.44 -12.67
C LEU A 31 -3.07 -0.61 -13.90
N THR A 32 -4.21 0.06 -13.80
CA THR A 32 -4.61 1.07 -14.79
C THR A 32 -3.65 2.26 -14.76
N ASP A 33 -3.56 3.01 -15.85
CA ASP A 33 -2.68 4.19 -15.89
C ASP A 33 -3.12 5.27 -14.88
N ALA A 34 -4.43 5.38 -14.62
CA ALA A 34 -4.98 6.23 -13.57
C ALA A 34 -4.48 5.80 -12.18
N GLN A 35 -4.48 4.49 -11.87
CA GLN A 35 -3.95 3.99 -10.60
C GLN A 35 -2.44 4.20 -10.49
N LYS A 36 -1.68 3.99 -11.56
CA LYS A 36 -0.24 4.27 -11.57
C LYS A 36 0.04 5.74 -11.27
N ALA A 37 -0.70 6.65 -11.92
CA ALA A 37 -0.58 8.09 -11.70
C ALA A 37 -0.92 8.46 -10.25
N ALA A 38 -2.04 7.95 -9.71
CA ALA A 38 -2.45 8.19 -8.33
C ALA A 38 -1.44 7.64 -7.30
N ILE A 39 -0.87 6.46 -7.54
CA ILE A 39 0.20 5.90 -6.69
C ILE A 39 1.45 6.78 -6.73
N ALA A 40 1.83 7.26 -7.90
CA ALA A 40 2.98 8.16 -8.05
C ALA A 40 2.74 9.48 -7.29
N GLU A 41 1.56 10.07 -7.42
CA GLU A 41 1.17 11.27 -6.70
C GLU A 41 1.19 11.06 -5.19
N ALA A 42 0.56 9.98 -4.69
CA ALA A 42 0.60 9.63 -3.27
C ALA A 42 2.04 9.56 -2.76
N ARG A 43 2.93 8.87 -3.48
CA ARG A 43 4.36 8.79 -3.11
C ARG A 43 5.02 10.16 -3.04
N GLN A 44 4.75 11.05 -3.99
CA GLN A 44 5.32 12.40 -3.98
C GLN A 44 4.80 13.23 -2.80
N VAL A 45 3.49 13.18 -2.52
CA VAL A 45 2.88 13.90 -1.39
C VAL A 45 3.48 13.44 -0.06
N TYR A 46 3.56 12.14 0.19
CA TYR A 46 4.12 11.63 1.44
C TYR A 46 5.63 11.89 1.54
N LYS A 47 6.36 11.85 0.41
CA LYS A 47 7.78 12.26 0.39
C LYS A 47 7.96 13.73 0.79
N ALA A 48 7.11 14.62 0.26
CA ALA A 48 7.15 16.04 0.62
C ALA A 48 6.85 16.25 2.11
N LYS A 49 5.83 15.55 2.66
CA LYS A 49 5.50 15.59 4.10
C LYS A 49 6.67 15.09 4.97
N THR A 50 7.32 14.00 4.58
CA THR A 50 8.52 13.51 5.27
C THR A 50 9.63 14.55 5.29
N ALA A 51 9.96 15.14 4.14
CA ALA A 51 10.98 16.19 4.05
C ALA A 51 10.64 17.41 4.91
N GLU A 52 9.37 17.83 4.92
CA GLU A 52 8.89 18.91 5.79
C GLU A 52 9.11 18.59 7.28
N ARG A 53 8.74 17.37 7.73
CA ARG A 53 8.96 16.93 9.12
C ARG A 53 10.45 16.91 9.49
N GLU A 54 11.30 16.43 8.59
CA GLU A 54 12.75 16.42 8.79
C GLU A 54 13.30 17.84 8.93
N ILE A 55 12.88 18.78 8.07
CA ILE A 55 13.30 20.19 8.14
C ILE A 55 12.88 20.82 9.47
N LEU A 56 11.62 20.60 9.89
CA LEU A 56 11.10 21.12 11.16
C LEU A 56 11.85 20.52 12.36
N HIS A 57 12.14 19.23 12.32
CA HIS A 57 12.92 18.55 13.35
C HIS A 57 14.34 19.10 13.43
N GLN A 58 15.02 19.29 12.30
CA GLN A 58 16.35 19.91 12.28
C GLN A 58 16.33 21.35 12.84
N ALA A 59 15.27 22.11 12.58
CA ALA A 59 15.09 23.43 13.17
C ALA A 59 14.84 23.37 14.69
N ALA A 60 14.15 22.34 15.18
CA ALA A 60 13.92 22.13 16.60
C ALA A 60 15.20 21.66 17.33
N LEU A 61 15.98 20.76 16.74
CA LEU A 61 17.25 20.30 17.30
C LEU A 61 18.24 21.45 17.52
N ARG A 62 18.29 22.44 16.61
CA ARG A 62 19.12 23.64 16.78
C ARG A 62 18.72 24.51 17.98
N LYS A 63 17.50 24.35 18.50
CA LYS A 63 16.96 25.12 19.63
C LYS A 63 16.96 24.32 20.94
N ALA A 64 17.16 23.00 20.88
CA ALA A 64 17.17 22.15 22.06
C ALA A 64 18.40 22.47 22.93
N GLY A 65 18.16 22.65 24.23
CA GLY A 65 19.20 22.98 25.21
C GLY A 65 19.66 21.78 26.02
N THR A 66 18.88 20.70 26.04
CA THR A 66 19.20 19.50 26.84
C THR A 66 19.20 18.22 26.02
N ARG A 67 19.82 17.18 26.57
CA ARG A 67 19.85 15.86 25.95
C ARG A 67 18.47 15.23 25.92
N GLU A 68 17.69 15.43 26.97
CA GLU A 68 16.32 14.91 27.12
C GLU A 68 15.39 15.51 26.06
N GLU A 69 15.53 16.81 25.77
CA GLU A 69 14.78 17.47 24.70
C GLU A 69 15.13 16.89 23.32
N VAL A 70 16.42 16.65 23.07
CA VAL A 70 16.87 16.01 21.82
C VAL A 70 16.31 14.59 21.68
N GLU A 71 16.35 13.79 22.74
CA GLU A 71 15.81 12.43 22.76
C GLU A 71 14.30 12.42 22.46
N LEU A 72 13.53 13.32 23.09
CA LEU A 72 12.11 13.49 22.84
C LEU A 72 11.82 13.92 21.39
N LEU A 73 12.58 14.89 20.86
CA LEU A 73 12.44 15.34 19.47
C LEU A 73 12.72 14.21 18.47
N ASN A 74 13.70 13.36 18.75
CA ASN A 74 14.05 12.21 17.91
C ASN A 74 12.94 11.15 17.94
N GLU A 75 12.41 10.86 19.12
CA GLU A 75 11.30 9.90 19.28
C GLU A 75 10.05 10.38 18.54
N ASN A 76 9.72 11.67 18.66
CA ASN A 76 8.59 12.26 17.96
C ASN A 76 8.76 12.19 16.43
N LEU A 77 9.94 12.55 15.91
CA LEU A 77 10.21 12.42 14.47
C LEU A 77 10.05 10.98 14.01
N ARG A 78 10.60 10.01 14.75
CA ARG A 78 10.49 8.59 14.41
C ARG A 78 9.03 8.15 14.29
N ARG A 79 8.20 8.46 15.28
CA ARG A 79 6.76 8.14 15.28
C ARG A 79 6.03 8.79 14.09
N ASP A 80 6.36 10.05 13.79
CA ASP A 80 5.78 10.75 12.64
C ASP A 80 6.16 10.11 11.30
N LEU A 81 7.41 9.68 11.14
CA LEU A 81 7.87 8.98 9.93
C LEU A 81 7.21 7.61 9.78
N GLU A 82 7.09 6.84 10.87
CA GLU A 82 6.40 5.54 10.86
C GLU A 82 4.91 5.71 10.49
N ARG A 83 4.25 6.74 11.02
CA ARG A 83 2.86 7.07 10.67
C ARG A 83 2.73 7.49 9.21
N LEU A 84 3.58 8.40 8.72
CA LEU A 84 3.55 8.84 7.32
C LEU A 84 3.80 7.70 6.33
N ALA A 85 4.68 6.76 6.68
CA ALA A 85 4.91 5.56 5.88
C ALA A 85 3.67 4.66 5.86
N SER A 86 3.06 4.42 7.02
CA SER A 86 1.84 3.62 7.15
C SER A 86 0.68 4.25 6.37
N ASP A 87 0.46 5.55 6.51
CA ASP A 87 -0.58 6.31 5.80
C ASP A 87 -0.37 6.24 4.28
N ARG A 88 0.88 6.35 3.80
CA ARG A 88 1.22 6.18 2.38
C ARG A 88 0.86 4.78 1.89
N ASP A 89 1.23 3.75 2.64
CA ASP A 89 1.01 2.37 2.24
C ASP A 89 -0.46 2.01 2.25
N HIS A 90 -1.22 2.49 3.25
CA HIS A 90 -2.68 2.43 3.26
C HIS A 90 -3.27 3.11 2.02
N LYS A 91 -2.82 4.31 1.69
CA LYS A 91 -3.32 5.01 0.50
C LYS A 91 -3.02 4.27 -0.80
N ILE A 92 -1.85 3.64 -0.91
CA ILE A 92 -1.50 2.80 -2.07
C ILE A 92 -2.41 1.57 -2.15
N VAL A 93 -2.72 0.93 -1.02
CA VAL A 93 -3.66 -0.20 -0.98
C VAL A 93 -5.06 0.23 -1.39
N GLU A 94 -5.55 1.38 -0.90
CA GLU A 94 -6.84 1.95 -1.33
C GLU A 94 -6.88 2.16 -2.84
N ILE A 95 -5.88 2.82 -3.42
CA ILE A 95 -5.82 3.08 -4.88
C ILE A 95 -5.81 1.77 -5.68
N ARG A 96 -5.19 0.71 -5.16
CA ARG A 96 -5.21 -0.62 -5.78
C ARG A 96 -6.60 -1.25 -5.70
N GLY A 97 -7.29 -1.09 -4.58
CA GLY A 97 -8.63 -1.66 -4.32
C GLY A 97 -9.80 -0.92 -4.99
N GLU A 98 -9.67 0.39 -5.24
CA GLU A 98 -10.72 1.23 -5.84
C GLU A 98 -11.15 0.80 -7.28
N ALA A 99 -10.37 -0.07 -7.95
CA ALA A 99 -10.69 -0.61 -9.28
C ALA A 99 -11.26 -2.05 -9.27
N SER A 100 -11.60 -2.59 -8.10
CA SER A 100 -12.29 -3.88 -8.00
C SER A 100 -13.81 -3.65 -7.94
N PRO A 101 -14.57 -3.89 -9.04
CA PRO A 101 -16.03 -3.93 -8.99
C PRO A 101 -16.54 -5.15 -8.21
#